data_AF-A0A7J2R5I5-F1
#
_entry.id   AF-A0A7J2R5I5-F1
#
_cell.length_a   1.000
_cell.length_b   1.000
_cell.length_c   1.000
_cell.angle_alpha   90.00
_cell.angle_beta   90.00
_cell.angle_gamma   90.00
#
_symmetry.space_group_name_H-M   'P 1'
#
loop_
_entity.id
_entity.type
_entity.pdbx_description
1 polymer ?
#
loop_
_entity_poly.entity_id
_entity_poly.type
_entity_poly.pdbx_seq_one_letter_code
_entity_poly.pdbx_strand_id
1 'polypeptide(L)'
;HYDYNMSKIFFDNLGIVEPDYFLNVGSGSHAIQTAKIMVEFEKILIKESPKLIIVVGDVNSTIACALVTKKLFTELALLKQD
;
A
#
# COMPACT_ATOMS: atom_id res chain seq x y z
N HIS A 1 -16.37 -4.55 -1.93
CA HIS A 1 -16.06 -5.56 -0.90
C HIS A 1 -15.10 -4.97 0.13
N TYR A 2 -15.55 -3.99 0.90
CA TYR A 2 -14.72 -3.37 1.94
C TYR A 2 -15.59 -3.17 3.17
N ASP A 3 -16.05 -4.28 3.73
CA ASP A 3 -16.59 -4.25 5.07
C ASP A 3 -15.40 -4.44 6.02
N TYR A 4 -15.08 -3.41 6.81
CA TYR A 4 -14.01 -3.44 7.80
C TYR A 4 -14.15 -4.68 8.72
N ASN A 5 -15.39 -5.09 9.01
CA ASN A 5 -15.68 -6.28 9.80
C ASN A 5 -15.23 -7.56 9.11
N MET A 6 -15.36 -7.65 7.78
CA MET A 6 -14.87 -8.81 7.04
C MET A 6 -13.35 -8.88 7.06
N SER A 7 -12.66 -7.76 6.80
CA SER A 7 -11.20 -7.73 6.86
C SER A 7 -10.69 -8.14 8.24
N LYS A 8 -11.30 -7.63 9.31
CA LYS A 8 -10.91 -7.93 10.69
C LYS A 8 -11.00 -9.43 11.01
N ILE A 9 -12.09 -10.09 10.63
CA ILE A 9 -12.23 -11.54 10.81
C ILE A 9 -11.12 -12.31 10.08
N PHE A 10 -10.70 -11.87 8.89
CA PHE A 10 -9.57 -12.47 8.19
C PHE A 10 -8.25 -12.29 8.93
N PHE A 11 -7.94 -11.09 9.44
CA PHE A 11 -6.73 -10.84 10.23
C PHE A 11 -6.70 -11.71 11.49
N ASP A 12 -7.80 -11.75 12.25
CA ASP A 12 -7.92 -12.53 13.48
C ASP A 12 -7.73 -14.03 13.21
N ASN A 13 -8.42 -14.58 12.21
CA ASN A 13 -8.34 -16.01 11.89
C ASN A 13 -6.97 -16.46 11.39
N LEU A 14 -6.23 -15.58 10.71
CA LEU A 14 -4.90 -15.86 10.19
C LEU A 14 -3.78 -15.49 11.19
N GLY A 15 -4.13 -14.91 12.35
CA GLY A 15 -3.16 -14.42 13.32
C GLY A 15 -2.28 -13.29 12.78
N ILE A 16 -2.78 -12.53 11.82
CA ILE A 16 -2.05 -11.43 11.17
C ILE A 16 -2.28 -10.16 11.98
N VAL A 17 -1.19 -9.47 12.32
CA VAL A 17 -1.23 -8.19 13.03
C VAL A 17 -1.95 -7.13 12.16
N GLU A 18 -2.77 -6.29 12.80
CA GLU A 18 -3.40 -5.17 12.11
C GLU A 18 -2.34 -4.21 11.53
N PRO A 19 -2.57 -3.62 10.34
CA PRO A 19 -1.62 -2.69 9.76
C PRO A 19 -1.58 -1.37 10.54
N ASP A 20 -0.41 -0.76 10.63
CA ASP A 20 -0.23 0.56 11.25
C ASP A 20 -1.00 1.67 10.52
N TYR A 21 -1.24 1.47 9.21
CA TYR A 21 -1.88 2.45 8.33
C TYR A 21 -2.91 1.80 7.40
N PHE A 22 -4.14 2.35 7.41
CA PHE A 22 -5.16 2.10 6.39
C PHE A 22 -5.27 3.29 5.45
N LEU A 23 -4.93 3.13 4.16
CA LEU A 23 -4.97 4.22 3.16
C LEU A 23 -6.40 4.64 2.76
N ASN A 24 -7.43 3.88 3.17
CA ASN A 24 -8.84 4.15 2.85
C ASN A 24 -9.14 4.35 1.35
N VAL A 25 -8.39 3.67 0.48
CA VAL A 25 -8.61 3.72 -0.97
C VAL A 25 -9.66 2.68 -1.36
N GLY A 26 -10.84 3.16 -1.78
CA GLY A 26 -11.93 2.32 -2.27
C GLY A 26 -11.81 1.91 -3.75
N SER A 27 -12.90 1.36 -4.28
CA SER A 27 -13.02 0.99 -5.70
C SER A 27 -12.91 2.19 -6.65
N GLY A 28 -12.48 1.94 -7.89
CA GLY A 28 -12.40 2.94 -8.95
C GLY A 28 -11.74 2.35 -10.19
N SER A 29 -11.60 3.15 -11.25
CA SER A 29 -10.75 2.77 -12.37
C SER A 29 -9.28 2.68 -11.92
N HIS A 30 -8.45 1.99 -12.70
CA HIS A 30 -7.01 1.89 -12.47
C HIS A 30 -6.38 3.26 -12.13
N ALA A 31 -6.62 4.27 -12.97
CA ALA A 31 -6.05 5.60 -12.76
C ALA A 31 -6.52 6.25 -11.43
N ILE A 32 -7.80 6.11 -11.07
CA ILE A 32 -8.35 6.69 -9.85
C ILE A 32 -7.73 6.03 -8.61
N GLN A 33 -7.65 4.70 -8.59
CA GLN A 33 -7.08 3.99 -7.45
C GLN A 33 -5.59 4.28 -7.29
N THR A 34 -4.82 4.20 -8.37
CA THR A 34 -3.38 4.48 -8.38
C THR A 34 -3.12 5.90 -7.86
N ALA A 35 -3.83 6.91 -8.35
CA ALA A 35 -3.66 8.29 -7.90
C ALA A 35 -3.98 8.48 -6.41
N LYS A 36 -5.07 7.88 -5.91
CA LYS A 36 -5.42 7.95 -4.48
C LYS A 36 -4.39 7.27 -3.59
N ILE A 37 -3.88 6.12 -4.00
CA ILE A 37 -2.81 5.42 -3.27
C ILE A 37 -1.56 6.29 -3.19
N MET A 38 -1.15 6.90 -4.30
CA MET A 38 0.03 7.78 -4.33
C MET A 38 -0.10 8.92 -3.31
N VAL A 39 -1.25 9.61 -3.28
CA VAL A 39 -1.48 10.74 -2.37
C VAL A 39 -1.41 10.34 -0.91
N GLU A 40 -2.06 9.24 -0.51
CA GLU A 40 -2.06 8.81 0.90
C GLU A 40 -0.74 8.17 1.31
N PHE A 41 -0.13 7.39 0.42
CA PHE A 41 1.18 6.76 0.69
C PHE A 41 2.30 7.80 0.81
N GLU A 42 2.30 8.86 -0.01
CA GLU A 42 3.33 9.92 0.07
C GLU A 42 3.37 10.59 1.45
N LYS A 43 2.20 10.87 2.03
CA LYS A 43 2.11 11.43 3.39
C LYS A 43 2.78 10.54 4.43
N ILE A 44 2.55 9.23 4.34
CA ILE A 44 3.13 8.24 5.26
C ILE A 44 4.62 8.11 5.02
N LEU A 45 5.06 8.01 3.76
CA LEU A 45 6.47 7.87 3.43
C LEU A 45 7.30 9.06 3.93
N ILE A 46 6.79 10.29 3.79
CA ILE A 46 7.42 11.50 4.35
C ILE A 46 7.45 11.44 5.88
N LYS A 47 6.32 11.09 6.52
CA LYS A 47 6.20 11.03 7.98
C LYS A 47 7.15 10.01 8.60
N GLU A 48 7.15 8.78 8.07
CA GLU A 48 7.90 7.66 8.63
C GLU A 48 9.38 7.68 8.20
N SER A 49 9.70 8.34 7.09
CA SER A 49 11.06 8.43 6.53
C SER A 49 11.84 7.08 6.57
N PRO A 50 11.24 5.98 6.07
CA PRO A 50 11.86 4.67 6.09
C PRO A 50 13.08 4.62 5.15
N LYS A 51 14.00 3.70 5.44
CA LYS A 51 15.18 3.48 4.58
C LYS A 51 14.89 2.61 3.36
N LEU A 52 13.88 1.75 3.44
CA LEU A 52 13.53 0.78 2.41
C LEU A 52 12.01 0.64 2.34
N ILE A 53 11.49 0.64 1.11
CA ILE A 53 10.12 0.25 0.81
C ILE A 53 10.13 -1.09 0.09
N ILE A 54 9.26 -2.00 0.52
CA ILE A 54 9.02 -3.28 -0.13
C ILE A 54 7.61 -3.27 -0.68
N VAL A 55 7.46 -3.54 -1.96
CA VAL A 55 6.16 -3.73 -2.63
C VAL A 55 6.06 -5.16 -3.15
N VAL A 56 4.84 -5.71 -3.20
CA VAL A 56 4.59 -7.12 -3.53
C VAL A 56 3.59 -7.21 -4.68
N GLY A 57 3.86 -8.11 -5.63
CA GLY A 57 2.95 -8.42 -6.74
C GLY A 57 2.85 -7.29 -7.78
N ASP A 58 1.81 -7.31 -8.61
CA ASP A 58 1.65 -6.46 -9.80
C ASP A 58 0.32 -5.66 -9.83
N VAL A 59 -0.18 -5.29 -8.64
CA VAL A 59 -1.44 -4.56 -8.48
C VAL A 59 -1.25 -3.03 -8.52
N ASN A 60 -2.35 -2.28 -8.51
CA ASN A 60 -2.34 -0.80 -8.56
C ASN A 60 -1.48 -0.16 -7.46
N SER A 61 -1.46 -0.74 -6.25
CA SER A 61 -0.59 -0.27 -5.16
C SER A 61 0.89 -0.46 -5.45
N THR A 62 1.28 -1.51 -6.18
CA THR A 62 2.69 -1.76 -6.54
C THR A 62 3.25 -0.58 -7.32
N ILE A 63 2.60 -0.20 -8.43
CA ILE A 63 3.09 0.90 -9.26
C ILE A 63 2.96 2.25 -8.57
N ALA A 64 1.87 2.48 -7.83
CA ALA A 64 1.66 3.71 -7.07
C ALA A 64 2.79 3.95 -6.04
N CYS A 65 3.04 2.96 -5.17
CA CYS A 65 4.05 3.07 -4.13
C CYS A 65 5.46 3.10 -4.72
N ALA A 66 5.75 2.31 -5.76
CA ALA A 66 7.04 2.32 -6.44
C ALA A 66 7.37 3.71 -7.02
N LEU A 67 6.40 4.35 -7.67
CA LEU A 67 6.59 5.67 -8.27
C LEU A 67 6.89 6.73 -7.20
N VAL A 68 6.06 6.82 -6.15
CA VAL A 68 6.26 7.79 -5.06
C VAL A 68 7.60 7.55 -4.36
N THR A 69 7.93 6.30 -4.05
CA THR A 69 9.20 5.90 -3.42
C THR A 69 10.40 6.41 -4.22
N LYS A 70 10.38 6.22 -5.54
CA LYS A 70 11.47 6.68 -6.41
C LYS A 70 11.53 8.20 -6.54
N LYS A 71 10.39 8.90 -6.50
CA LYS A 71 10.36 10.38 -6.53
C LYS A 71 10.90 11.01 -5.25
N LEU A 72 10.80 10.32 -4.11
CA LEU A 72 11.37 10.73 -2.83
C LEU A 72 12.74 10.10 -2.53
N PHE A 73 13.41 9.54 -3.54
CA PHE A 73 14.78 9.00 -3.44
C PHE A 73 14.96 7.95 -2.33
N THR A 74 13.91 7.19 -2.03
CA THR A 74 13.96 6.09 -1.05
C THR A 74 14.29 4.77 -1.76
N GLU A 75 14.96 3.84 -1.07
CA GLU A 75 15.25 2.52 -1.63
C GLU A 75 13.96 1.71 -1.82
N LEU A 76 13.91 0.95 -2.91
CA LEU A 76 12.73 0.17 -3.31
C LEU A 76 13.14 -1.26 -3.65
N ALA A 77 12.49 -2.23 -3.02
CA ALA A 77 12.54 -3.64 -3.38
C ALA A 77 11.16 -4.11 -3.88
N LEU A 78 11.16 -4.89 -4.96
CA LEU A 78 9.97 -5.55 -5.51
C LEU A 78 10.06 -7.05 -5.22
N LEU A 79 9.12 -7.55 -4.41
CA LEU A 79 8.95 -8.98 -4.19
C LEU A 79 8.05 -9.53 -5.30
N LYS A 80 8.60 -10.41 -6.14
CA LYS A 80 7.81 -11.17 -7.11
C LYS A 80 7.12 -12.33 -6.41
N GLN A 81 5.86 -12.56 -6.75
CA GLN A 81 5.18 -13.83 -6.50
C GLN A 81 5.20 -14.60 -7.81
N ASP A 82 5.85 -15.77 -7.80
CA ASP A 82 5.81 -16.75 -8.89
C ASP A 82 4.57 -17.67 -8.73
#